data_AF-A0A954WBI0-F1
#
_entry.id   AF-A0A954WBI0-F1
#
_cell.length_a   1.000
_cell.length_b   1.000
_cell.length_c   1.000
_cell.angle_alpha   90.00
_cell.angle_beta   90.00
_cell.angle_gamma   90.00
#
_symmetry.space_group_name_H-M   'P 1'
#
loop_
_entity.id
_entity.type
_entity.pdbx_description
1 polymer ?
#
loop_
_entity_poly.entity_id
_entity_poly.type
_entity_poly.pdbx_seq_one_letter_code
_entity_poly.pdbx_strand_id
1 'polypeptide(L)' 'ELNTACVVYTPAHREAICVEPYTCLPDPFYLESRGVSSGLKILQPNESLTTRVEIAVIADA' A
#
# COMPACT_ATOMS: atom_id res chain seq x y z
N GLU A 1 -2.91 -9.10 7.52
CA GLU A 1 -3.61 -7.92 6.98
C GLU A 1 -2.99 -7.54 5.64
N LEU A 2 -3.77 -7.00 4.70
CA LEU A 2 -3.33 -6.76 3.31
C LEU A 2 -2.52 -5.47 3.11
N ASN A 3 -2.56 -4.54 4.06
CA ASN A 3 -1.85 -3.28 4.01
C ASN A 3 -0.52 -3.42 4.76
N THR A 4 0.53 -3.75 4.02
CA THR A 4 1.85 -4.04 4.60
C THR A 4 2.69 -2.78 4.80
N ALA A 5 2.35 -1.68 4.11
CA ALA A 5 2.99 -0.38 4.27
C ALA A 5 2.06 0.78 3.87
N CYS A 6 2.42 1.99 4.31
CA CYS A 6 1.82 3.24 3.90
C CYS A 6 2.93 4.25 3.59
N VAL A 7 2.96 4.79 2.37
CA VAL A 7 3.86 5.89 2.02
C VAL A 7 3.17 7.20 2.39
N VAL A 8 3.87 8.04 3.15
CA VAL A 8 3.43 9.40 3.48
C VAL A 8 4.36 10.38 2.79
N TYR A 9 3.80 11.23 1.94
CA TYR A 9 4.59 12.15 1.13
C TYR A 9 3.94 13.53 1.03
N THR A 10 4.74 14.58 1.22
CA THR A 10 4.32 15.98 1.05
C THR A 10 5.07 16.57 -0.15
N PRO A 11 4.43 16.71 -1.32
CA PRO A 11 5.07 17.29 -2.49
C PRO A 11 5.40 18.77 -2.31
N ALA A 12 6.65 19.16 -2.57
CA ALA A 12 7.11 20.53 -2.40
C ALA A 12 6.46 21.57 -3.34
N HIS A 13 5.78 21.13 -4.39
CA HIS A 13 5.23 22.00 -5.45
C HIS A 13 3.72 22.26 -5.32
N ARG A 14 3.05 21.73 -4.27
CA ARG A 14 1.61 21.95 -4.04
C ARG A 14 1.24 21.74 -2.58
N GLU A 15 0.14 22.36 -2.16
CA GLU A 15 -0.44 22.15 -0.83
C GLU A 15 -1.23 20.84 -0.78
N ALA A 16 -0.52 19.73 -0.58
CA ALA A 16 -1.14 18.41 -0.46
C ALA A 16 -0.35 17.50 0.48
N ILE A 17 -1.05 16.53 1.06
CA ILE A 17 -0.45 15.38 1.75
C ILE A 17 -0.95 14.13 1.03
N CYS A 18 -0.02 13.28 0.61
CA CYS A 18 -0.32 11.96 0.07
C CYS A 18 -0.28 10.94 1.22
N VAL A 19 -1.35 10.16 1.36
CA VAL A 19 -1.43 8.98 2.23
C VAL A 19 -1.68 7.79 1.32
N GLU A 20 -0.65 6.96 1.12
CA GLU A 20 -0.62 5.97 0.06
C GLU A 20 -0.52 4.55 0.64
N PRO A 21 -1.66 3.89 0.93
CA PRO A 21 -1.66 2.51 1.42
C PRO A 21 -1.26 1.54 0.30
N TYR A 22 -0.22 0.73 0.53
CA TYR A 22 0.28 -0.25 -0.43
C TYR A 22 0.01 -1.68 0.04
N THR A 23 -0.20 -2.58 -0.93
CA THR A 23 -0.39 -4.02 -0.68
C THR A 23 0.94 -4.76 -0.41
N CYS A 24 2.07 -4.20 -0.84
CA CYS A 24 3.43 -4.68 -0.62
C CYS A 24 4.41 -3.50 -0.48
N LEU A 25 5.63 -3.77 -0.01
CA LEU A 25 6.71 -2.77 0.03
C LEU A 25 7.11 -2.31 -1.38
N PRO A 26 7.62 -1.07 -1.53
CA PRO A 26 8.30 -0.66 -2.74
C PRO A 26 9.45 -1.63 -3.11
N ASP A 27 9.67 -1.83 -4.41
CA ASP A 27 10.64 -2.78 -4.97
C ASP A 27 10.47 -4.24 -4.49
N PRO A 28 9.25 -4.81 -4.55
CA PRO A 28 8.95 -6.09 -3.91
C PRO A 28 9.72 -7.25 -4.54
N PHE A 29 9.91 -7.27 -5.87
CA PHE A 29 10.61 -8.36 -6.54
C PHE A 29 12.09 -8.44 -6.15
N TYR A 30 12.76 -7.30 -6.06
CA TYR A 30 14.16 -7.27 -5.63
C TYR A 30 14.29 -7.73 -4.18
N LEU A 31 13.47 -7.20 -3.27
CA LEU A 31 13.48 -7.58 -1.86
C LEU A 31 13.26 -9.10 -1.68
N GLU A 32 12.27 -9.69 -2.35
CA GLU A 32 12.02 -11.13 -2.30
C GLU A 32 13.22 -11.92 -2.87
N SER A 33 13.83 -11.46 -3.96
CA SER A 33 15.03 -12.09 -4.53
C SER A 33 16.24 -12.09 -3.57
N ARG A 34 16.23 -11.19 -2.57
CA ARG A 34 17.24 -11.06 -1.51
C ARG A 34 16.85 -11.76 -0.22
N GLY A 35 15.71 -12.46 -0.17
CA GLY A 35 15.19 -13.12 1.01
C GLY A 35 14.56 -12.17 2.03
N VAL A 36 14.25 -10.94 1.64
CA VAL A 36 13.54 -9.97 2.47
C VAL A 36 12.05 -10.04 2.13
N SER A 37 11.22 -10.33 3.13
CA SER A 37 9.77 -10.36 2.92
C SER A 37 9.24 -8.96 2.61
N SER A 38 8.64 -8.82 1.44
CA SER A 38 8.07 -7.56 0.93
C SER A 38 6.55 -7.49 1.05
N GLY A 39 5.91 -8.62 1.35
CA GLY A 39 4.45 -8.74 1.30
C GLY A 39 3.90 -8.97 -0.11
N LEU A 40 4.77 -9.18 -1.11
CA LEU A 40 4.36 -9.56 -2.47
C LEU A 40 3.39 -10.75 -2.45
N LYS A 41 2.27 -10.62 -3.14
CA LYS A 41 1.28 -11.69 -3.33
C LYS A 41 1.29 -12.16 -4.77
N ILE A 42 1.43 -13.47 -4.96
CA ILE A 42 1.30 -14.13 -6.25
C ILE A 42 -0.04 -14.85 -6.26
N LEU A 43 -0.89 -14.54 -7.23
CA LEU A 43 -2.18 -15.21 -7.43
C LEU A 43 -2.04 -16.30 -8.48
N GLN A 44 -2.53 -17.50 -8.16
CA GLN A 44 -2.64 -18.61 -9.10
C GLN A 44 -3.82 -18.42 -10.05
N PRO A 45 -3.91 -19.19 -11.15
CA PRO A 45 -5.08 -19.17 -12.02
C PRO A 45 -6.39 -19.34 -11.23
N ASN A 46 -7.35 -18.45 -11.49
CA ASN A 46 -8.66 -18.36 -10.81
C ASN A 46 -8.62 -17.85 -9.35
N GLU A 47 -7.48 -17.46 -8.80
CA GLU A 47 -7.43 -16.75 -7.52
C GLU A 47 -7.77 -15.28 -7.69
N SER A 48 -8.35 -14.70 -6.64
CA SER A 48 -8.65 -13.27 -6.57
C SER A 48 -8.26 -12.73 -5.21
N LEU A 49 -7.90 -11.44 -5.20
CA LEU A 49 -7.57 -10.71 -3.99
C LEU A 49 -8.36 -9.40 -3.98
N THR A 50 -9.19 -9.24 -2.96
CA THR A 50 -9.99 -8.03 -2.77
C THR A 50 -9.46 -7.25 -1.58
N THR A 51 -9.27 -5.95 -1.76
CA THR A 51 -8.95 -5.01 -0.68
C THR A 51 -9.93 -3.85 -0.70
N ARG A 52 -10.01 -3.11 0.40
CA ARG A 52 -10.89 -1.94 0.56
C ARG A 52 -10.10 -0.81 1.21
N VAL A 53 -10.24 0.38 0.62
CA VAL A 53 -9.83 1.64 1.23
C VAL A 53 -11.10 2.45 1.46
N GLU A 54 -11.24 2.99 2.66
CA GLU A 54 -12.36 3.86 3.03
C GLU A 54 -11.81 5.23 3.41
N ILE A 55 -12.43 6.26 2.85
CA ILE A 55 -12.11 7.65 3.18
C ILE A 55 -13.40 8.23 3.77
N ALA A 56 -13.31 8.65 5.02
CA ALA A 56 -14.42 9.25 5.75
C ALA A 56 -14.01 10.63 6.25
N VAL A 57 -14.98 11.55 6.27
CA VAL A 57 -14.84 12.84 6.95
C VAL A 57 -15.57 12.72 8.28
N ILE A 58 -14.84 12.90 9.37
CA ILE A 58 -15.41 12.96 10.71
C ILE A 58 -15.36 14.42 11.13
N ALA A 59 -16.54 15.01 11.34
CA ALA A 59 -16.66 16.33 11.95
C ALA A 59 -17.15 16.13 13.38
N ASP A 60 -16.52 16.83 14.33
CA ASP A 60 -17.09 16.97 15.67
C ASP A 60 -18.38 17.80 15.56
N ALA A 61 -19.40 17.39 16.33
CA ALA A 61 -20.72 18.03 16.36
C ALA A 61 -20.70 19.39 17.08
#